data_AF-A0A2G8JD42-F1
#
_entry.id   AF-A0A2G8JD42-F1
#
_cell.length_a   1.000
_cell.length_b   1.000
_cell.length_c   1.000
_cell.angle_alpha   90.00
_cell.angle_beta   90.00
_cell.angle_gamma   90.00
#
_symmetry.space_group_name_H-M   'P 1'
#
loop_
_entity.id
_entity.type
_entity.pdbx_description
1 polymer ?
#
loop_
_entity_poly.entity_id
_entity_poly.type
_entity_poly.pdbx_seq_one_letter_code
_entity_poly.pdbx_strand_id
1 'polypeptide(L)'
;MSSDSLSVSSEVSDPSDVEEAWDAVKIRKVGEMKVVDIPSGTRETASSDESSEASEDRRSERSDTVSPRGSKKRSKSKKVRLKEGTVIDLTPPDRLLERAEARAKYLETKNKPEDAMKEYMRCTALSRLVYGDGHWMLASSHVNLAYAYLTLRGLAQQAVQHAEIARTLLLGGLHTTESQQVKEQLYSTLQMMYYVFGRAYTMLKKYPLLFHLPK
;
A
#
# COMPACT_ATOMS: atom_id res chain seq x y z
N MET A 1 -5.35 -18.75 -49.99
CA MET A 1 -4.35 -18.41 -48.94
C MET A 1 -4.56 -16.95 -48.60
N SER A 2 -5.39 -16.67 -47.60
CA SER A 2 -5.68 -15.31 -47.14
C SER A 2 -5.22 -15.23 -45.69
N SER A 3 -4.32 -14.31 -45.40
CA SER A 3 -3.77 -14.06 -44.07
C SER A 3 -4.38 -12.77 -43.53
N ASP A 4 -5.32 -12.91 -42.59
CA ASP A 4 -5.90 -11.80 -41.84
C ASP A 4 -4.97 -11.38 -40.70
N SER A 5 -4.58 -10.11 -40.75
CA SER A 5 -3.86 -9.41 -39.70
C SER A 5 -4.83 -8.88 -38.65
N LEU A 6 -4.85 -9.47 -37.45
CA LEU A 6 -5.61 -8.96 -36.31
C LEU A 6 -4.77 -7.93 -35.53
N SER A 7 -5.14 -6.66 -35.66
CA SER A 7 -4.68 -5.58 -34.80
C SER A 7 -5.42 -5.63 -33.46
N VAL A 8 -4.73 -5.98 -32.37
CA VAL A 8 -5.26 -5.87 -31.00
C VAL A 8 -5.07 -4.43 -30.52
N SER A 9 -6.15 -3.66 -30.56
CA SER A 9 -6.24 -2.35 -29.91
C SER A 9 -6.35 -2.53 -28.40
N SER A 10 -5.34 -2.09 -27.65
CA SER A 10 -5.41 -1.99 -26.20
C SER A 10 -6.18 -0.72 -25.81
N GLU A 11 -7.50 -0.82 -25.71
CA GLU A 11 -8.31 0.23 -25.10
C GLU A 11 -8.02 0.27 -23.60
N VAL A 12 -7.53 1.43 -23.17
CA VAL A 12 -7.26 1.74 -21.76
C VAL A 12 -8.56 2.28 -21.17
N SER A 13 -9.21 1.49 -20.31
CA SER A 13 -10.42 1.91 -19.58
C SER A 13 -10.14 3.09 -18.65
N ASP A 14 -11.14 3.95 -18.51
CA ASP A 14 -11.06 5.25 -17.84
C ASP A 14 -10.70 5.15 -16.35
N PRO A 15 -9.81 6.03 -15.84
CA PRO A 15 -9.37 6.06 -14.45
C PRO A 15 -10.40 6.69 -13.48
N SER A 16 -11.67 6.81 -13.86
CA SER A 16 -12.76 7.20 -12.95
C SER A 16 -13.33 6.02 -12.17
N ASP A 17 -13.19 4.79 -12.70
CA ASP A 17 -13.77 3.58 -12.08
C ASP A 17 -12.93 3.04 -10.90
N VAL A 18 -11.78 3.66 -10.62
CA VAL A 18 -10.84 3.24 -9.57
C VAL A 18 -11.14 3.91 -8.22
N GLU A 19 -11.86 5.03 -8.20
CA GLU A 19 -12.22 5.76 -6.97
C GLU A 19 -13.31 5.03 -6.17
N GLU A 20 -14.24 4.35 -6.84
CA GLU A 20 -15.35 3.62 -6.19
C GLU A 20 -14.90 2.33 -5.46
N ALA A 21 -13.69 1.85 -5.76
CA ALA A 21 -13.13 0.64 -5.13
C ALA A 21 -12.52 0.90 -3.74
N TRP A 22 -12.27 2.17 -3.36
CA TRP A 22 -11.64 2.51 -2.08
C TRP A 22 -12.57 2.33 -0.87
N ASP A 23 -13.89 2.45 -1.06
CA ASP A 23 -14.86 2.31 0.04
C ASP A 23 -15.20 0.85 0.39
N ALA A 24 -14.95 -0.10 -0.52
CA ALA A 24 -15.37 -1.50 -0.35
C ALA A 24 -14.44 -2.34 0.55
N VAL A 25 -13.25 -1.84 0.89
CA VAL A 25 -12.27 -2.50 1.79
C VAL A 25 -12.34 -1.93 3.21
N LYS A 26 -13.45 -1.28 3.56
CA LYS A 26 -13.75 -0.97 4.97
C LYS A 26 -13.91 -2.27 5.74
N ILE A 27 -12.91 -2.53 6.57
CA ILE A 27 -12.82 -3.59 7.57
C ILE A 27 -14.21 -3.90 8.12
N ARG A 28 -14.66 -5.15 7.99
CA ARG A 28 -15.84 -5.65 8.70
C ARG A 28 -15.66 -5.29 10.17
N LYS A 29 -16.56 -4.42 10.64
CA LYS A 29 -16.74 -3.98 12.03
C LYS A 29 -16.65 -5.19 12.97
N VAL A 30 -15.46 -5.45 13.52
CA VAL A 30 -15.31 -6.35 14.67
C VAL A 30 -15.91 -5.57 15.84
N GLY A 31 -16.84 -6.22 16.54
CA GLY A 31 -17.70 -5.61 17.55
C GLY A 31 -16.95 -4.80 18.60
N GLU A 32 -17.66 -3.81 19.14
CA GLU A 32 -17.26 -2.93 20.24
C GLU A 32 -16.59 -3.71 21.37
N MET A 33 -15.26 -3.67 21.45
CA MET A 33 -14.55 -3.99 22.68
C MET A 33 -14.65 -2.77 23.59
N LYS A 34 -15.40 -2.89 24.69
CA LYS A 34 -15.43 -1.88 25.75
C LYS A 34 -14.02 -1.74 26.31
N VAL A 35 -13.43 -0.56 26.11
CA VAL A 35 -12.27 -0.11 26.87
C VAL A 35 -12.70 -0.03 28.33
N VAL A 36 -12.08 -0.82 29.20
CA VAL A 36 -12.25 -0.72 30.65
C VAL A 36 -11.14 0.19 31.14
N ASP A 37 -11.51 1.36 31.65
CA ASP A 37 -10.58 2.32 32.23
C ASP A 37 -9.90 1.71 33.47
N ILE A 38 -8.57 1.61 33.42
CA ILE A 38 -7.75 1.22 34.56
C ILE A 38 -7.43 2.50 35.35
N PRO A 39 -7.87 2.64 36.61
CA PRO A 39 -7.65 3.85 37.38
C PRO A 39 -6.16 3.99 37.73
N SER A 40 -5.52 5.00 37.15
CA SER A 40 -4.16 5.40 37.53
C SER A 40 -4.23 6.34 38.73
N GLY A 41 -3.54 5.95 39.80
CA GLY A 41 -3.53 6.61 41.09
C GLY A 41 -3.00 8.05 41.07
N THR A 42 -3.56 8.80 42.00
CA THR A 42 -3.28 10.18 42.40
C THR A 42 -1.80 10.48 42.61
N ARG A 43 -1.35 11.64 42.11
CA ARG A 43 -0.32 12.45 42.77
C ARG A 43 -0.54 13.93 42.50
N GLU A 44 -0.96 14.63 43.54
CA GLU A 44 -1.03 16.08 43.65
C GLU A 44 0.39 16.68 43.66
N THR A 45 0.58 17.82 43.00
CA THR A 45 1.36 18.96 43.53
C THR A 45 0.95 20.27 42.82
N ALA A 46 0.28 21.12 43.61
CA ALA A 46 0.25 22.59 43.72
C ALA A 46 0.81 23.54 42.62
N SER A 47 -0.02 24.58 42.38
CA SER A 47 0.20 26.04 42.21
C SER A 47 1.25 26.55 41.20
N SER A 48 0.99 27.60 40.41
CA SER A 48 0.51 28.92 40.83
C SER A 48 0.01 29.74 39.62
N ASP A 49 -0.81 30.74 39.92
CA ASP A 49 -1.41 31.76 39.06
C ASP A 49 -0.43 32.52 38.13
N GLU A 50 -0.94 33.01 36.99
CA GLU A 50 -0.92 34.43 36.66
C GLU A 50 -1.82 34.73 35.45
N SER A 51 -2.69 35.72 35.64
CA SER A 51 -3.62 36.29 34.69
C SER A 51 -2.91 37.25 33.73
N SER A 52 -3.38 37.37 32.49
CA SER A 52 -3.43 38.67 31.82
C SER A 52 -4.48 38.69 30.72
N GLU A 53 -5.35 39.68 30.86
CA GLU A 53 -6.39 40.09 29.94
C GLU A 53 -5.77 40.85 28.75
N ALA A 54 -6.31 40.69 27.54
CA ALA A 54 -6.34 41.76 26.54
C ALA A 54 -7.41 41.48 25.48
N SER A 55 -8.09 42.56 25.13
CA SER A 55 -9.36 42.72 24.46
C SER A 55 -9.28 42.80 22.92
N GLU A 56 -10.43 42.50 22.30
CA GLU A 56 -11.04 43.07 21.08
C GLU A 56 -10.22 43.15 19.77
N ASP A 57 -10.72 42.51 18.70
CA ASP A 57 -11.38 43.28 17.64
C ASP A 57 -12.23 42.42 16.69
N ARG A 58 -13.42 42.92 16.35
CA ARG A 58 -14.34 42.36 15.35
C ARG A 58 -14.13 43.11 14.03
N ARG A 59 -13.91 42.40 12.91
CA ARG A 59 -14.33 42.92 11.60
C ARG A 59 -14.71 41.83 10.61
N SER A 60 -15.95 41.99 10.11
CA SER A 60 -16.66 41.18 9.13
C SER A 60 -16.23 41.49 7.69
N GLU A 61 -16.49 40.52 6.81
CA GLU A 61 -16.77 40.62 5.36
C GLU A 61 -15.65 40.95 4.36
N ARG A 62 -15.24 39.95 3.56
CA ARG A 62 -15.80 39.73 2.20
C ARG A 62 -15.26 38.46 1.56
N SER A 63 -16.19 37.63 1.10
CA SER A 63 -15.97 36.51 0.20
C SER A 63 -15.69 37.04 -1.20
N ASP A 64 -14.54 36.70 -1.78
CA ASP A 64 -14.37 36.62 -3.22
C ASP A 64 -13.77 35.25 -3.56
N THR A 65 -14.68 34.37 -3.96
CA THR A 65 -14.43 33.01 -4.43
C THR A 65 -13.89 33.07 -5.86
N VAL A 66 -12.59 33.29 -6.03
CA VAL A 66 -11.94 33.04 -7.33
C VAL A 66 -11.45 31.60 -7.36
N SER A 67 -12.34 30.73 -7.81
CA SER A 67 -12.05 29.33 -8.11
C SER A 67 -11.05 29.27 -9.29
N PRO A 68 -9.81 28.78 -9.12
CA PRO A 68 -8.99 28.45 -10.26
C PRO A 68 -9.49 27.09 -10.74
N ARG A 69 -10.30 27.10 -11.79
CA ARG A 69 -10.60 25.92 -12.63
C ARG A 69 -9.32 25.52 -13.37
N GLY A 70 -8.34 25.04 -12.60
CA GLY A 70 -7.14 24.41 -13.09
C GLY A 70 -7.53 23.05 -13.62
N SER A 71 -7.78 22.97 -14.92
CA SER A 71 -7.72 21.70 -15.63
C SER A 71 -6.37 21.07 -15.28
N LYS A 72 -6.37 20.03 -14.45
CA LYS A 72 -5.18 19.23 -14.16
C LYS A 72 -4.69 18.71 -15.50
N LYS A 73 -3.74 19.42 -16.13
CA LYS A 73 -3.09 18.99 -17.36
C LYS A 73 -2.43 17.66 -17.05
N ARG A 74 -3.09 16.57 -17.41
CA ARG A 74 -2.53 15.22 -17.41
C ARG A 74 -1.23 15.32 -18.19
N SER A 75 -0.09 15.33 -17.49
CA SER A 75 1.21 15.37 -18.15
C SER A 75 1.32 14.06 -18.93
N LYS A 76 1.18 14.13 -20.26
CA LYS A 76 1.34 12.98 -21.12
C LYS A 76 2.77 12.46 -20.94
N SER A 77 2.91 11.19 -20.54
CA SER A 77 4.21 10.51 -20.47
C SER A 77 4.98 10.72 -21.76
N LYS A 78 6.17 11.33 -21.67
CA LYS A 78 7.02 11.59 -22.83
C LYS A 78 7.77 10.31 -23.16
N LYS A 79 7.24 9.55 -24.12
CA LYS A 79 7.91 8.35 -24.64
C LYS A 79 8.91 8.79 -25.72
N VAL A 80 10.17 8.40 -25.57
CA VAL A 80 11.20 8.64 -26.59
C VAL A 80 11.50 7.33 -27.30
N ARG A 81 11.45 7.33 -28.63
CA ARG A 81 11.86 6.19 -29.45
C ARG A 81 13.32 6.35 -29.83
N LEU A 82 14.16 5.39 -29.46
CA LEU A 82 15.53 5.29 -29.94
C LEU A 82 15.57 4.70 -31.36
N LYS A 83 16.69 4.91 -32.06
CA LYS A 83 16.90 4.44 -33.44
C LYS A 83 16.81 2.91 -33.58
N GLU A 84 17.00 2.18 -32.49
CA GLU A 84 16.90 0.71 -32.41
C GLU A 84 15.48 0.20 -32.11
N GLY A 85 14.47 1.07 -32.09
CA GLY A 85 13.09 0.71 -31.78
C GLY A 85 12.77 0.64 -30.27
N THR A 86 13.77 0.74 -29.41
CA THR A 86 13.61 0.83 -27.95
C THR A 86 12.83 2.08 -27.57
N VAL A 87 11.74 1.91 -26.83
CA VAL A 87 10.93 3.02 -26.31
C VAL A 87 11.32 3.27 -24.86
N ILE A 88 11.93 4.42 -24.59
CA ILE A 88 12.23 4.86 -23.21
C ILE A 88 11.00 5.61 -22.70
N ASP A 89 10.44 5.12 -21.59
CA ASP A 89 9.41 5.82 -20.84
C ASP A 89 10.08 6.76 -19.83
N LEU A 90 9.99 8.07 -20.07
CA LEU A 90 10.53 9.11 -19.19
C LEU A 90 9.58 9.49 -18.05
N THR A 91 8.56 8.67 -17.78
CA THR A 91 7.68 8.88 -16.63
C THR A 91 8.48 8.67 -15.34
N PRO A 92 8.37 9.58 -14.35
CA PRO A 92 9.08 9.42 -13.08
C PRO A 92 8.66 8.12 -12.38
N PRO A 93 9.58 7.45 -11.66
CA PRO A 93 9.36 6.13 -11.08
C PRO A 93 8.20 6.11 -10.08
N ASP A 94 7.98 7.19 -9.33
CA ASP A 94 6.89 7.32 -8.35
C ASP A 94 5.51 7.19 -9.01
N ARG A 95 5.34 7.80 -10.19
CA ARG A 95 4.08 7.72 -10.94
C ARG A 95 3.91 6.38 -11.64
N LEU A 96 5.01 5.74 -12.01
CA LEU A 96 4.97 4.37 -12.53
C LEU A 96 4.59 3.39 -11.42
N LEU A 97 5.05 3.63 -10.19
CA LEU A 97 4.71 2.83 -9.01
C LEU A 97 3.22 2.90 -8.72
N GLU A 98 2.67 4.10 -8.58
CA GLU A 98 1.23 4.32 -8.34
C GLU A 98 0.36 3.63 -9.40
N ARG A 99 0.76 3.74 -10.68
CA ARG A 99 0.05 3.08 -11.78
C ARG A 99 0.16 1.55 -11.73
N ALA A 100 1.33 1.02 -11.40
CA ALA A 100 1.54 -0.42 -11.29
C ALA A 100 0.72 -1.01 -10.14
N GLU A 101 0.65 -0.33 -8.99
CA GLU A 101 -0.16 -0.76 -7.84
C GLU A 101 -1.65 -0.79 -8.17
N ALA A 102 -2.17 0.29 -8.78
CA ALA A 102 -3.57 0.33 -9.23
C ALA A 102 -3.86 -0.79 -10.24
N ARG A 103 -2.92 -1.06 -11.15
CA ARG A 103 -3.07 -2.08 -12.18
C ARG A 103 -3.01 -3.50 -11.61
N ALA A 104 -2.14 -3.77 -10.65
CA ALA A 104 -2.06 -5.06 -9.97
C ALA A 104 -3.41 -5.42 -9.34
N LYS A 105 -3.98 -4.50 -8.55
CA LYS A 105 -5.31 -4.66 -7.93
C LYS A 105 -6.42 -4.84 -8.95
N TYR A 106 -6.43 -4.04 -10.02
CA TYR A 106 -7.40 -4.19 -11.11
C TYR A 106 -7.31 -5.56 -11.79
N LEU A 107 -6.10 -6.08 -11.99
CA LEU A 107 -5.92 -7.40 -12.61
C LEU A 107 -6.37 -8.54 -11.68
N GLU A 108 -6.22 -8.38 -10.36
CA GLU A 108 -6.80 -9.30 -9.38
C GLU A 108 -8.33 -9.33 -9.47
N THR A 109 -9.00 -8.17 -9.53
CA THR A 109 -10.47 -8.13 -9.64
C THR A 109 -10.97 -8.68 -10.97
N LYS A 110 -10.16 -8.60 -12.04
CA LYS A 110 -10.42 -9.23 -13.34
C LYS A 110 -10.02 -10.70 -13.42
N ASN A 111 -9.59 -11.30 -12.30
CA ASN A 111 -9.17 -12.70 -12.22
C ASN A 111 -8.08 -13.07 -13.24
N LYS A 112 -7.10 -12.17 -13.43
CA LYS A 112 -5.91 -12.35 -14.29
C LYS A 112 -4.65 -12.52 -13.43
N PRO A 113 -4.47 -13.67 -12.75
CA PRO A 113 -3.44 -13.84 -11.72
C PRO A 113 -2.01 -13.70 -12.26
N GLU A 114 -1.77 -14.09 -13.52
CA GLU A 114 -0.43 -14.05 -14.11
C GLU A 114 0.04 -12.61 -14.36
N ASP A 115 -0.85 -11.78 -14.89
CA ASP A 115 -0.55 -10.40 -15.18
C ASP A 115 -0.51 -9.56 -13.90
N ALA A 116 -1.40 -9.86 -12.94
CA ALA A 116 -1.34 -9.26 -11.61
C ALA A 116 0.01 -9.53 -10.93
N MET A 117 0.51 -10.77 -11.00
CA MET A 117 1.82 -11.13 -10.45
C MET A 117 2.96 -10.34 -11.08
N LYS A 118 2.94 -10.14 -12.41
CA LYS A 118 3.94 -9.32 -13.11
C LYS A 118 3.92 -7.88 -12.61
N GLU A 119 2.73 -7.30 -12.42
CA GLU A 119 2.61 -5.94 -11.88
C GLU A 119 3.07 -5.87 -10.42
N TYR A 120 2.81 -6.89 -9.57
CA TYR A 120 3.38 -6.90 -8.21
C TYR A 120 4.91 -6.95 -8.18
N MET A 121 5.54 -7.77 -9.03
CA MET A 121 6.99 -7.78 -9.16
C MET A 121 7.52 -6.40 -9.64
N ARG A 122 6.78 -5.77 -10.55
CA ARG A 122 7.08 -4.42 -11.03
C ARG A 122 6.97 -3.39 -9.91
N CYS A 123 5.94 -3.46 -9.06
CA CYS A 123 5.80 -2.60 -7.89
C CYS A 123 7.02 -2.72 -6.99
N THR A 124 7.46 -3.94 -6.64
CA THR A 124 8.65 -4.14 -5.80
C THR A 124 9.91 -3.51 -6.40
N ALA A 125 10.14 -3.69 -7.70
CA ALA A 125 11.28 -3.08 -8.39
C ALA A 125 11.20 -1.55 -8.38
N LEU A 126 10.01 -0.98 -8.63
CA LEU A 126 9.79 0.47 -8.59
C LEU A 126 9.92 1.03 -7.17
N SER A 127 9.38 0.37 -6.15
CA SER A 127 9.54 0.79 -4.75
C SER A 127 11.01 0.89 -4.35
N ARG A 128 11.86 -0.03 -4.83
CA ARG A 128 13.31 0.04 -4.61
C ARG A 128 13.93 1.27 -5.27
N LEU A 129 13.50 1.62 -6.49
CA LEU A 129 14.00 2.80 -7.21
C LEU A 129 13.53 4.12 -6.58
N VAL A 130 12.31 4.16 -6.06
CA VAL A 130 11.70 5.36 -5.48
C VAL A 130 12.24 5.64 -4.08
N TYR A 131 12.28 4.61 -3.23
CA TYR A 131 12.56 4.79 -1.79
C TYR A 131 13.95 4.30 -1.36
N GLY A 132 14.60 3.47 -2.16
CA GLY A 132 15.88 2.84 -1.82
C GLY A 132 15.76 1.58 -0.97
N ASP A 133 16.92 1.00 -0.64
CA ASP A 133 17.05 -0.35 -0.07
C ASP A 133 16.71 -0.47 1.42
N GLY A 134 16.63 0.65 2.15
CA GLY A 134 16.38 0.65 3.61
C GLY A 134 14.98 1.09 4.02
N HIS A 135 14.11 1.43 3.06
CA HIS A 135 12.84 2.09 3.36
C HIS A 135 11.71 1.09 3.63
N TRP A 136 10.82 1.39 4.58
CA TRP A 136 9.71 0.49 4.95
C TRP A 136 8.71 0.26 3.81
N MET A 137 8.53 1.23 2.89
CA MET A 137 7.70 1.04 1.69
C MET A 137 8.19 -0.10 0.79
N LEU A 138 9.51 -0.31 0.71
CA LEU A 138 10.06 -1.47 0.01
C LEU A 138 9.64 -2.77 0.72
N ALA A 139 9.65 -2.78 2.06
CA ALA A 139 9.13 -3.91 2.84
C ALA A 139 7.64 -4.15 2.56
N SER A 140 6.82 -3.09 2.53
CA SER A 140 5.40 -3.17 2.19
C SER A 140 5.16 -3.78 0.80
N SER A 141 5.94 -3.37 -0.19
CA SER A 141 5.88 -3.96 -1.53
C SER A 141 6.24 -5.45 -1.54
N HIS A 142 7.23 -5.88 -0.74
CA HIS A 142 7.61 -7.29 -0.59
C HIS A 142 6.51 -8.11 0.09
N VAL A 143 5.83 -7.55 1.10
CA VAL A 143 4.68 -8.20 1.75
C VAL A 143 3.52 -8.37 0.77
N ASN A 144 3.21 -7.35 -0.04
CA ASN A 144 2.17 -7.43 -1.07
C ASN A 144 2.49 -8.50 -2.12
N LEU A 145 3.74 -8.57 -2.58
CA LEU A 145 4.20 -9.61 -3.49
C LEU A 145 4.12 -11.01 -2.84
N ALA A 146 4.52 -11.14 -1.58
CA ALA A 146 4.42 -12.40 -0.84
C ALA A 146 2.96 -12.87 -0.67
N TYR A 147 2.06 -11.94 -0.38
CA TYR A 147 0.62 -12.20 -0.31
C TYR A 147 0.08 -12.67 -1.67
N ALA A 148 0.45 -11.99 -2.76
CA ALA A 148 0.08 -12.38 -4.12
C ALA A 148 0.58 -13.79 -4.47
N TYR A 149 1.79 -14.19 -4.03
CA TYR A 149 2.28 -15.55 -4.23
C TYR A 149 1.40 -16.60 -3.54
N LEU A 150 0.87 -16.29 -2.36
CA LEU A 150 -0.07 -17.19 -1.66
C LEU A 150 -1.44 -17.23 -2.30
N THR A 151 -2.02 -16.08 -2.65
CA THR A 151 -3.40 -16.00 -3.13
C THR A 151 -3.54 -16.38 -4.59
N LEU A 152 -2.64 -15.90 -5.45
CA LEU A 152 -2.76 -16.05 -6.90
C LEU A 152 -2.09 -17.32 -7.44
N ARG A 153 -1.04 -17.79 -6.77
CA ARG A 153 -0.23 -18.93 -7.25
C ARG A 153 -0.14 -20.11 -6.28
N GLY A 154 -0.51 -19.94 -5.01
CA GLY A 154 -0.35 -20.98 -3.98
C GLY A 154 1.10 -21.32 -3.65
N LEU A 155 2.04 -20.44 -3.98
CA LEU A 155 3.48 -20.65 -3.91
C LEU A 155 4.04 -20.24 -2.53
N ALA A 156 3.84 -21.11 -1.55
CA ALA A 156 4.13 -20.80 -0.15
C ALA A 156 5.63 -20.58 0.15
N GLN A 157 6.55 -21.27 -0.54
CA GLN A 157 7.99 -21.07 -0.32
C GLN A 157 8.44 -19.67 -0.76
N GLN A 158 7.99 -19.22 -1.93
CA GLN A 158 8.28 -17.89 -2.49
C GLN A 158 7.68 -16.79 -1.59
N ALA A 159 6.48 -17.02 -1.07
CA ALA A 159 5.86 -16.11 -0.13
C ALA A 159 6.70 -15.94 1.15
N VAL A 160 7.20 -17.03 1.74
CA VAL A 160 8.10 -16.96 2.90
C VAL A 160 9.36 -16.18 2.58
N GLN A 161 10.00 -16.44 1.44
CA GLN A 161 11.23 -15.73 1.04
C GLN A 161 11.02 -14.21 0.97
N HIS A 162 9.95 -13.75 0.31
CA HIS A 162 9.66 -12.33 0.24
C HIS A 162 9.22 -11.72 1.57
N ALA A 163 8.50 -12.47 2.40
CA ALA A 163 8.14 -12.03 3.75
C ALA A 163 9.38 -11.91 4.66
N GLU A 164 10.38 -12.78 4.55
CA GLU A 164 11.64 -12.65 5.29
C GLU A 164 12.44 -11.42 4.83
N ILE A 165 12.46 -11.12 3.52
CA ILE A 165 13.08 -9.86 3.04
C ILE A 165 12.38 -8.66 3.68
N ALA A 166 11.05 -8.61 3.66
CA ALA A 166 10.29 -7.55 4.32
C ALA A 166 10.62 -7.45 5.82
N ARG A 167 10.72 -8.59 6.52
CA ARG A 167 11.10 -8.64 7.92
C ARG A 167 12.47 -8.01 8.18
N THR A 168 13.47 -8.34 7.36
CA THR A 168 14.82 -7.75 7.50
C THR A 168 14.82 -6.24 7.29
N LEU A 169 14.03 -5.72 6.34
CA LEU A 169 13.88 -4.30 6.08
C LEU A 169 13.18 -3.55 7.22
N LEU A 170 12.12 -4.16 7.77
CA LEU A 170 11.38 -3.57 8.90
C LEU A 170 12.21 -3.56 10.19
N LEU A 171 13.03 -4.59 10.43
CA LEU A 171 13.90 -4.66 11.60
C LEU A 171 15.19 -3.84 11.45
N GLY A 172 15.67 -3.65 10.22
CA GLY A 172 16.92 -2.94 9.93
C GLY A 172 16.77 -1.42 9.79
N GLY A 173 15.56 -0.89 9.63
CA GLY A 173 15.34 0.54 9.38
C GLY A 173 15.00 1.36 10.63
N LEU A 174 15.46 2.61 10.65
CA LEU A 174 15.13 3.63 11.64
C LEU A 174 13.73 4.21 11.34
N HIS A 175 12.68 3.43 11.59
CA HIS A 175 11.30 3.82 11.25
C HIS A 175 10.58 4.63 12.36
N THR A 176 11.34 5.21 13.30
CA THR A 176 10.82 5.70 14.59
C THR A 176 10.44 7.19 14.62
N THR A 177 10.64 7.94 13.54
CA THR A 177 10.38 9.39 13.49
C THR A 177 9.12 9.79 12.74
N GLU A 178 8.42 8.84 12.12
CA GLU A 178 7.40 9.16 11.14
C GLU A 178 6.03 9.47 11.77
N SER A 179 5.28 10.33 11.08
CA SER A 179 3.93 10.77 11.46
C SER A 179 3.00 9.61 11.81
N GLN A 180 1.92 9.89 12.56
CA GLN A 180 0.95 8.88 12.98
C GLN A 180 0.40 8.05 11.81
N GLN A 181 0.19 8.67 10.64
CA GLN A 181 -0.27 7.95 9.43
C GLN A 181 0.74 6.90 8.96
N VAL A 182 2.04 7.18 9.03
CA VAL A 182 3.07 6.22 8.63
C VAL A 182 3.14 5.07 9.63
N LYS A 183 2.96 5.34 10.93
CA LYS A 183 2.87 4.29 11.95
C LYS A 183 1.72 3.33 11.66
N GLU A 184 0.55 3.84 11.30
CA GLU A 184 -0.60 3.02 10.92
C GLU A 184 -0.30 2.12 9.70
N GLN A 185 0.33 2.68 8.66
CA GLN A 185 0.72 1.92 7.47
C GLN A 185 1.79 0.87 7.79
N LEU A 186 2.72 1.19 8.69
CA LEU A 186 3.74 0.26 9.16
C LEU A 186 3.11 -0.91 9.92
N TYR A 187 2.17 -0.63 10.83
CA TYR A 187 1.43 -1.67 11.55
C TYR A 187 0.60 -2.55 10.60
N SER A 188 -0.05 -1.95 9.60
CA SER A 188 -0.76 -2.71 8.56
C SER A 188 0.18 -3.65 7.80
N THR A 189 1.35 -3.15 7.43
CA THR A 189 2.40 -3.94 6.77
C THR A 189 2.88 -5.09 7.65
N LEU A 190 3.12 -4.82 8.93
CA LEU A 190 3.56 -5.81 9.91
C LEU A 190 2.52 -6.92 10.13
N GLN A 191 1.25 -6.52 10.27
CA GLN A 191 0.13 -7.45 10.41
C GLN A 191 0.02 -8.35 9.18
N MET A 192 0.09 -7.78 7.98
CA MET A 192 0.02 -8.54 6.73
C MET A 192 1.22 -9.49 6.58
N MET A 193 2.43 -9.05 6.97
CA MET A 193 3.63 -9.91 6.97
C MET A 193 3.44 -11.15 7.85
N TYR A 194 2.95 -10.99 9.09
CA TYR A 194 2.71 -12.13 9.98
C TYR A 194 1.56 -13.02 9.49
N TYR A 195 0.52 -12.43 8.88
CA TYR A 195 -0.53 -13.21 8.23
C TYR A 195 0.03 -14.09 7.11
N VAL A 196 0.88 -13.53 6.24
CA VAL A 196 1.55 -14.27 5.16
C VAL A 196 2.41 -15.39 5.72
N PHE A 197 3.23 -15.14 6.75
CA PHE A 197 4.02 -16.18 7.40
C PHE A 197 3.16 -17.31 7.94
N GLY A 198 2.12 -17.00 8.71
CA GLY A 198 1.23 -18.00 9.29
C GLY A 198 0.62 -18.88 8.21
N ARG A 199 0.00 -18.26 7.21
CA ARG A 199 -0.65 -18.98 6.11
C ARG A 199 0.34 -19.82 5.30
N ALA A 200 1.50 -19.28 4.97
CA ALA A 200 2.53 -20.00 4.22
C ALA A 200 3.07 -21.19 5.01
N TYR A 201 3.37 -21.04 6.30
CA TYR A 201 3.89 -22.13 7.13
C TYR A 201 2.85 -23.24 7.35
N THR A 202 1.56 -22.91 7.45
CA THR A 202 0.49 -23.90 7.47
C THR A 202 0.43 -24.67 6.15
N MET A 203 0.53 -24.00 5.00
CA MET A 203 0.56 -24.65 3.69
C MET A 203 1.77 -25.57 3.52
N LEU A 204 2.93 -25.16 4.05
CA LEU A 204 4.17 -25.95 4.02
C LEU A 204 4.20 -27.10 5.03
N LYS A 205 3.16 -27.26 5.86
CA LYS A 205 3.10 -28.25 6.95
C LYS A 205 4.34 -28.25 7.86
N LYS A 206 4.97 -27.09 8.02
CA LYS A 206 6.15 -26.93 8.88
C LYS A 206 5.83 -27.25 10.35
N TYR A 207 4.56 -27.08 10.72
CA TYR A 207 4.02 -27.40 12.03
C TYR A 207 2.83 -28.35 11.84
N PRO A 208 3.05 -29.68 11.78
CA PRO A 208 1.95 -30.62 11.72
C PRO A 208 1.12 -30.49 13.00
N LEU A 209 -0.20 -30.32 12.85
CA LEU A 209 -1.12 -30.34 13.98
C LEU A 209 -1.14 -31.78 14.52
N LEU A 210 -0.38 -32.01 15.60
CA LEU A 210 -0.32 -33.29 16.31
C LEU A 210 -1.65 -33.53 17.06
N PHE A 211 -2.75 -33.74 16.35
CA PHE A 211 -3.97 -34.29 16.94
C PHE A 211 -3.93 -35.81 16.84
N HIS A 212 -3.15 -36.42 17.74
CA HIS A 212 -3.11 -37.87 17.91
C HIS A 212 -4.11 -38.16 19.03
N LEU A 213 -5.36 -38.43 18.67
CA LEU A 213 -6.33 -38.97 19.62
C LEU A 213 -5.94 -40.41 19.94
N PRO A 214 -5.67 -40.77 21.21
CA PRO A 214 -5.56 -42.18 21.58
C PRO A 214 -6.91 -42.85 21.35
N LYS A 215 -6.87 -44.03 20.72
CA LYS A 215 -8.02 -44.92 20.55
C LYS A 215 -8.41 -45.57 21.87
#